data_AF-E2C2Y0-F1
#
_entry.id   AF-E2C2Y0-F1
#
_cell.length_a   1.000
_cell.length_b   1.000
_cell.length_c   1.000
_cell.angle_alpha   90.00
_cell.angle_beta   90.00
_cell.angle_gamma   90.00
#
_symmetry.space_group_name_H-M   'P 1'
#
loop_
_entity.id
_entity.type
_entity.pdbx_description
1 polymer ?
#
loop_
_entity_poly.entity_id
_entity_poly.type
_entity_poly.pdbx_seq_one_letter_code
_entity_poly.pdbx_strand_id
1 'polypeptide(L)'
;IDKVHIRHCILYEFQQGKNAARACESICSFLGEGVVSYDVCAFWFKRFKSGNFSLIDKQRPGGPPKCDNDDLEQLLAENSAQTQKELAEQLGI
;
A
#
# COMPACT_ATOMS: atom_id res chain seq x y z
N ILE A 1 6.86 2.45 -8.44
CA ILE A 1 5.65 3.21 -8.04
C ILE A 1 5.19 2.69 -6.69
N ASP A 2 4.93 3.58 -5.74
CA ASP A 2 4.43 3.22 -4.43
C ASP A 2 2.96 2.71 -4.48
N LYS A 3 2.62 1.76 -3.60
CA LYS A 3 1.28 1.16 -3.55
C LYS A 3 0.22 2.17 -3.11
N VAL A 4 0.53 3.06 -2.16
CA VAL A 4 -0.41 4.09 -1.70
C VAL A 4 -0.68 5.08 -2.83
N HIS A 5 0.35 5.43 -3.62
CA HIS A 5 0.16 6.25 -4.81
C HIS A 5 -0.85 5.65 -5.80
N ILE A 6 -0.72 4.37 -6.15
CA ILE A 6 -1.67 3.69 -7.05
C ILE A 6 -3.08 3.71 -6.46
N ARG A 7 -3.22 3.44 -5.15
CA ARG A 7 -4.52 3.46 -4.46
C ARG A 7 -5.17 4.84 -4.47
N HIS A 8 -4.36 5.90 -4.34
CA HIS A 8 -4.81 7.27 -4.50
C HIS A 8 -5.34 7.53 -5.92
N CYS A 9 -4.65 7.07 -6.95
CA CYS A 9 -5.13 7.17 -8.34
C CYS A 9 -6.45 6.43 -8.53
N ILE A 10 -6.60 5.22 -7.97
CA ILE A 10 -7.86 4.46 -8.03
C ILE A 10 -9.00 5.23 -7.32
N LEU A 11 -8.72 5.85 -6.17
CA LEU A 11 -9.70 6.67 -5.45
C LEU A 11 -10.12 7.90 -6.26
N TYR A 12 -9.16 8.60 -6.87
CA TYR A 12 -9.43 9.72 -7.75
C TYR A 12 -10.36 9.32 -8.90
N GLU A 13 -10.09 8.20 -9.57
CA GLU A 13 -10.94 7.70 -10.65
C GLU A 13 -12.35 7.28 -10.19
N PHE A 14 -12.46 6.72 -8.99
CA PHE A 14 -13.74 6.43 -8.36
C PHE A 14 -14.55 7.71 -8.11
N GLN A 15 -13.92 8.77 -7.61
CA GLN A 15 -14.56 10.06 -7.35
C GLN A 15 -15.00 10.78 -8.64
N GLN A 16 -14.33 10.53 -9.76
CA GLN A 16 -14.77 10.96 -11.08
C GLN A 16 -15.99 10.19 -11.61
N GLY A 17 -16.47 9.17 -10.89
CA GLY A 17 -17.61 8.35 -11.30
C GLY A 17 -17.30 7.34 -12.40
N LYS A 18 -16.01 7.09 -12.70
CA LYS A 18 -15.62 6.00 -13.61
C LYS A 18 -15.95 4.64 -13.01
N ASN A 19 -15.98 3.60 -13.83
CA ASN A 19 -15.99 2.22 -13.36
C ASN A 19 -14.56 1.66 -13.24
N ALA A 20 -14.40 0.51 -12.57
CA ALA A 20 -13.09 -0.08 -12.31
C ALA A 20 -12.30 -0.43 -13.59
N ALA A 21 -12.96 -0.85 -14.67
CA ALA A 21 -12.28 -1.16 -15.93
C ALA A 21 -11.68 0.10 -16.57
N ARG A 22 -12.48 1.16 -16.71
CA ARG A 22 -12.03 2.46 -17.24
C ARG A 22 -10.95 3.11 -16.37
N ALA A 23 -11.06 2.96 -15.05
CA ALA A 23 -10.04 3.43 -14.12
C ALA A 23 -8.73 2.65 -14.31
N CYS A 24 -8.78 1.32 -14.41
CA CYS A 24 -7.61 0.48 -14.67
C CYS A 24 -6.92 0.87 -15.99
N GLU A 25 -7.67 1.03 -17.07
CA GLU A 25 -7.15 1.48 -18.37
C GLU A 25 -6.51 2.88 -18.27
N SER A 26 -7.18 3.84 -17.63
CA SER A 26 -6.67 5.21 -17.47
C SER A 26 -5.36 5.24 -16.68
N ILE A 27 -5.30 4.49 -15.58
CA ILE A 27 -4.12 4.41 -14.71
C ILE A 27 -2.96 3.74 -15.44
N CYS A 28 -3.19 2.61 -16.11
CA CYS A 28 -2.14 1.94 -16.90
C CYS A 28 -1.66 2.79 -18.08
N SER A 29 -2.56 3.55 -18.71
CA SER A 29 -2.19 4.46 -19.80
C SER A 29 -1.31 5.62 -19.32
N PHE A 30 -1.48 6.10 -18.09
CA PHE A 30 -0.76 7.26 -17.55
C PHE A 30 0.54 6.86 -16.81
N LEU A 31 0.49 5.81 -15.99
CA LEU A 31 1.60 5.40 -15.12
C LEU A 31 2.46 4.27 -15.70
N GLY A 32 1.98 3.58 -16.74
CA GLY A 32 2.65 2.46 -17.38
C GLY A 32 1.79 1.19 -17.43
N GLU A 33 1.98 0.43 -18.49
CA GLU A 33 1.22 -0.80 -18.73
C GLU A 33 1.46 -1.82 -17.60
N GLY A 34 0.40 -2.45 -17.12
CA GLY A 34 0.47 -3.46 -16.06
C GLY A 34 0.73 -2.91 -14.65
N VAL A 35 0.73 -1.59 -14.44
CA VAL A 35 0.94 -1.00 -13.09
C VAL A 35 -0.14 -1.43 -12.09
N VAL A 36 -1.36 -1.68 -12.57
CA VAL A 36 -2.48 -2.18 -11.78
C VAL A 36 -3.28 -3.18 -12.60
N SER A 37 -3.72 -4.27 -11.96
CA SER A 37 -4.63 -5.23 -12.58
C SER A 37 -6.09 -4.84 -12.35
N TYR A 38 -6.98 -5.35 -13.20
CA TYR A 38 -8.42 -5.16 -13.03
C TYR A 38 -8.90 -5.62 -11.65
N ASP A 39 -8.42 -6.77 -11.16
CA ASP A 39 -8.83 -7.32 -9.86
C ASP A 39 -8.48 -6.39 -8.69
N VAL A 40 -7.28 -5.79 -8.73
CA VAL A 40 -6.86 -4.80 -7.73
C VAL A 40 -7.77 -3.58 -7.79
N CYS A 41 -8.03 -3.06 -8.99
CA CYS A 41 -8.94 -1.93 -9.18
C CYS A 41 -10.34 -2.25 -8.65
N ALA A 42 -10.91 -3.39 -9.02
CA ALA A 42 -12.23 -3.83 -8.60
C ALA A 42 -12.34 -4.01 -7.07
N PHE A 43 -11.31 -4.57 -6.43
CA PHE A 43 -11.23 -4.68 -4.98
C PHE A 43 -11.33 -3.31 -4.29
N TRP A 44 -10.52 -2.34 -4.73
CA TRP A 44 -10.52 -0.99 -4.17
C TRP A 44 -11.84 -0.26 -4.42
N PHE A 45 -12.41 -0.39 -5.62
CA PHE A 45 -13.73 0.13 -5.94
C PHE A 45 -14.81 -0.44 -5.00
N LYS A 46 -14.82 -1.75 -4.73
CA LYS A 46 -15.76 -2.37 -3.79
C LYS A 46 -15.62 -1.77 -2.39
N ARG A 47 -14.38 -1.54 -1.94
CA ARG A 47 -14.07 -0.92 -0.65
C ARG A 47 -14.54 0.54 -0.57
N PHE A 48 -14.35 1.33 -1.62
CA PHE A 48 -14.82 2.72 -1.67
C PHE A 48 -16.35 2.80 -1.71
N LYS A 49 -17.01 1.89 -2.43
CA LYS A 49 -18.48 1.76 -2.42
C LYS A 49 -19.05 1.45 -1.03
N SER A 50 -18.28 0.81 -0.15
CA SER A 50 -18.69 0.58 1.24
C SER A 50 -18.37 1.77 2.17
N GLY A 51 -17.96 2.92 1.63
CA GLY A 51 -17.61 4.13 2.38
C GLY A 51 -16.23 4.10 3.04
N ASN A 52 -15.40 3.09 2.77
CA ASN A 52 -14.06 2.98 3.36
C ASN A 52 -13.01 3.54 2.41
N PHE A 53 -12.60 4.78 2.65
CA PHE A 53 -11.59 5.49 1.84
C PHE A 53 -10.15 5.37 2.36
N SER A 54 -9.91 4.56 3.40
CA SER A 54 -8.54 4.35 3.90
C SER A 54 -7.71 3.60 2.86
N LEU A 55 -6.62 4.23 2.41
CA LEU A 55 -5.67 3.69 1.43
C LEU A 55 -4.65 2.73 2.05
N ILE A 56 -4.68 2.58 3.38
CA ILE A 56 -3.80 1.68 4.11
C ILE A 56 -4.50 0.33 4.25
N ASP A 57 -3.72 -0.74 4.11
CA ASP A 57 -4.23 -2.08 4.40
C ASP A 57 -4.54 -2.17 5.89
N LYS A 58 -5.69 -2.75 6.23
CA LYS A 58 -5.97 -3.06 7.63
C LYS A 58 -4.90 -4.03 8.12
N GLN A 59 -4.38 -3.77 9.30
CA GLN A 59 -3.54 -4.74 9.98
C GLN A 59 -4.32 -6.04 10.12
N ARG A 60 -3.71 -7.14 9.69
CA ARG A 60 -4.36 -8.44 9.71
C ARG A 60 -4.46 -8.87 11.18
N PRO A 61 -5.63 -9.28 11.70
CA PRO A 61 -5.73 -9.84 13.03
C PRO A 61 -4.74 -11.00 13.19
N GLY A 62 -3.86 -10.93 14.19
CA GLY A 62 -2.81 -11.93 14.44
C GLY A 62 -1.58 -11.85 13.52
N GLY A 63 -1.48 -10.84 12.65
CA GLY A 63 -0.24 -10.54 11.93
C GLY A 63 0.76 -9.80 12.82
N PRO A 64 2.07 -9.95 12.59
CA PRO A 64 3.07 -9.16 13.30
C PRO A 64 2.80 -7.66 13.10
N PRO A 65 3.12 -6.81 14.10
CA PRO A 65 3.12 -5.37 13.95
C PRO A 65 3.87 -4.98 12.67
N LYS A 66 3.34 -4.02 11.91
CA LYS A 66 4.20 -3.38 10.90
C LYS A 66 5.21 -2.55 11.68
N CYS A 67 6.50 -2.86 11.56
CA CYS A 67 7.53 -1.92 11.97
C CYS A 67 7.54 -0.75 10.99
N ASP A 68 7.75 0.45 11.51
CA ASP A 68 7.97 1.62 10.68
C ASP A 68 9.39 1.52 10.09
N ASN A 69 9.51 1.70 8.78
CA ASN A 69 10.80 1.58 8.10
C ASN A 69 11.80 2.64 8.58
N ASP A 70 11.34 3.80 9.02
CA ASP A 70 12.18 4.89 9.51
C ASP A 70 12.95 4.47 10.78
N ASP A 71 12.31 3.72 11.68
CA ASP A 71 12.94 3.19 12.89
C ASP A 71 14.01 2.14 12.55
N LEU A 72 13.72 1.29 11.56
CA LEU A 72 14.66 0.28 11.06
C LEU A 72 15.87 0.94 10.38
N GLU A 73 15.63 1.97 9.57
CA GLU A 73 16.69 2.74 8.91
C GLU A 73 17.58 3.46 9.92
N GLN A 74 17.01 4.00 11.00
CA GLN A 74 17.79 4.63 12.07
C GLN A 74 18.70 3.61 12.79
N LEU A 75 18.17 2.43 13.15
CA LEU A 75 18.97 1.38 13.80
C LEU A 75 20.12 0.89 12.92
N LEU A 76 19.87 0.70 11.62
CA LEU A 76 20.90 0.31 10.66
C LEU A 76 21.94 1.41 10.43
N ALA A 77 21.55 2.68 10.48
CA ALA A 77 22.47 3.81 10.39
C ALA A 77 23.36 3.93 11.64
N GLU A 78 22.83 3.63 12.82
CA GLU A 78 23.58 3.60 14.08
C GLU A 78 24.54 2.41 14.15
N ASN A 79 24.10 1.21 13.73
CA ASN A 79 24.94 0.03 13.69
C ASN A 79 24.52 -0.97 12.61
N SER A 80 25.18 -0.88 11.45
CA SER A 80 24.93 -1.78 10.32
C SER A 80 25.34 -3.25 10.53
N ALA A 81 26.10 -3.57 11.59
CA ALA A 81 26.58 -4.94 11.86
C ALA A 81 25.61 -5.77 12.74
N GLN A 82 24.45 -5.22 13.10
CA GLN A 82 23.46 -5.89 13.95
C GLN A 82 22.85 -7.11 13.26
N THR A 83 22.57 -8.13 14.06
CA THR A 83 21.85 -9.32 13.62
C THR A 83 20.34 -9.06 13.58
N GLN A 84 19.62 -9.83 12.77
CA GLN A 84 18.15 -9.75 12.70
C GLN A 84 17.47 -9.95 14.06
N LYS A 85 18.08 -10.74 14.95
CA LYS A 85 17.56 -10.99 16.30
C LYS A 85 17.67 -9.75 17.19
N GLU A 86 18.82 -9.06 17.15
CA GLU A 86 19.04 -7.83 17.92
C GLU A 86 18.10 -6.72 17.44
N LEU A 87 17.92 -6.59 16.13
CA LEU A 87 16.96 -5.64 15.55
C LEU A 87 15.52 -5.94 16.00
N ALA A 88 15.11 -7.21 16.04
CA ALA A 88 13.79 -7.60 16.50
C ALA A 88 13.58 -7.29 17.99
N GLU A 89 14.58 -7.56 18.84
CA GLU A 89 14.56 -7.22 20.27
C GLU A 89 14.46 -5.69 20.48
N GLN A 90 15.18 -4.89 19.70
CA GLN A 90 15.13 -3.43 19.78
C GLN A 90 13.80 -2.84 19.30
N LEU A 91 13.18 -3.46 18.28
CA LEU A 91 11.90 -3.05 17.73
C LEU A 91 10.69 -3.67 18.47
N GLY A 92 10.93 -4.55 19.45
CA GLY A 92 9.90 -5.19 20.26
C GLY A 92 8.94 -6.10 19.47
N ILE A 93 9.46 -6.76 18.42
CA ILE A 93 8.70 -7.62 17.49
C ILE A 93 9.17 -9.07 17.46
#